data_AF-A0A2V4BW05-F1
#
_entry.id   AF-A0A2V4BW05-F1
#
_cell.length_a   1.000
_cell.length_b   1.000
_cell.length_c   1.000
_cell.angle_alpha   90.00
_cell.angle_beta   90.00
_cell.angle_gamma   90.00
#
_symmetry.space_group_name_H-M   'P 1'
#
loop_
_entity.id
_entity.type
_entity.pdbx_description
1 polymer ?
#
loop_
_entity_poly.entity_id
_entity_poly.type
_entity_poly.pdbx_seq_one_letter_code
_entity_poly.pdbx_strand_id
1 'polypeptide(L)'
;MTEKANQFTGPKQYLEKSFLEELNYKIWSTKASRFNADKRLKTKAKFSNISLAFLSAYLIIASLISVYNINSGNSENIINYIITALSILVLVVSQFENAQDYKLNARIFHDCGLELSLLYNDLRVFKTLKSKPSEYEVYTFAKNLSEKYQTVLRNYQNHSPIDYDIFQINNVNYFKTVAPEKVTPKNIKKVKRRYSWEIYGWYSVMIILPPILILGIILIVN
;
A
#
# COMPACT_ATOMS: atom_id res chain seq x y z
N MET A 1 -30.95 23.07 28.94
CA MET A 1 -30.41 22.61 27.64
C MET A 1 -30.10 21.14 27.79
N THR A 2 -30.92 20.26 27.20
CA THR A 2 -30.67 18.82 27.18
C THR A 2 -29.38 18.57 26.39
N GLU A 3 -28.38 17.95 27.02
CA GLU A 3 -27.22 17.39 26.32
C GLU A 3 -27.73 16.51 25.18
N LYS A 4 -27.51 16.92 23.93
CA LYS A 4 -27.70 16.03 22.79
C LYS A 4 -26.73 14.89 22.96
N ALA A 5 -27.23 13.67 23.14
CA ALA A 5 -26.39 12.48 23.14
C ALA A 5 -25.54 12.46 21.87
N ASN A 6 -24.23 12.25 22.00
CA ASN A 6 -23.31 12.13 20.86
C ASN A 6 -23.85 11.08 19.88
N GLN A 7 -24.16 11.49 18.65
CA GLN A 7 -24.75 10.63 17.63
C GLN A 7 -23.68 9.73 16.99
N PHE A 8 -22.41 10.16 16.97
CA PHE A 8 -21.28 9.42 16.42
C PHE A 8 -20.33 8.90 17.50
N THR A 9 -20.00 7.60 17.44
CA THR A 9 -19.03 6.93 18.32
C THR A 9 -17.80 6.44 17.54
N GLY A 10 -16.72 6.15 18.27
CA GLY A 10 -15.51 5.57 17.68
C GLY A 10 -14.76 6.53 16.73
N PRO A 11 -14.17 6.04 15.62
CA PRO A 11 -13.39 6.86 14.68
C PRO A 11 -14.14 8.03 14.05
N LYS A 12 -15.48 8.07 14.15
CA LYS A 12 -16.35 9.13 13.61
C LYS A 12 -16.61 10.27 14.58
N GLN A 13 -16.05 10.22 15.80
CA GLN A 13 -16.25 11.26 16.82
C GLN A 13 -15.84 12.67 16.35
N TYR A 14 -14.95 12.79 15.35
CA TYR A 14 -14.60 14.10 14.77
C TYR A 14 -15.78 14.82 14.10
N LEU A 15 -16.86 14.11 13.75
CA LEU A 15 -18.07 14.68 13.15
C LEU A 15 -18.93 15.47 14.15
N GLU A 16 -18.74 15.24 15.45
CA GLU A 16 -19.39 16.01 16.52
C GLU A 16 -18.69 17.34 16.81
N LYS A 17 -17.55 17.58 16.15
CA LYS A 17 -16.72 18.77 16.34
C LYS A 17 -17.07 19.86 15.33
N SER A 18 -16.41 21.01 15.44
CA SER A 18 -16.54 22.05 14.42
C SER A 18 -16.13 21.52 13.04
N PHE A 19 -16.76 22.03 11.98
CA PHE A 19 -16.43 21.63 10.61
C PHE A 19 -14.93 21.81 10.27
N LEU A 20 -14.28 22.82 10.85
CA LEU A 20 -12.84 23.04 10.67
C LEU A 20 -11.99 21.93 11.33
N GLU A 21 -12.42 21.39 12.47
CA GLU A 21 -11.77 20.24 13.11
C GLU A 21 -12.00 18.94 12.34
N GLU A 22 -13.21 18.74 11.82
CA GLU A 22 -13.51 17.65 10.90
C GLU A 22 -12.60 17.74 9.66
N LEU A 23 -12.50 18.90 9.04
CA LEU A 23 -11.68 19.13 7.84
C LEU A 23 -10.20 18.89 8.13
N ASN A 24 -9.70 19.33 9.30
CA ASN A 24 -8.35 19.03 9.76
C ASN A 24 -8.10 17.51 9.82
N TYR A 25 -9.04 16.75 10.40
CA TYR A 25 -8.93 15.30 10.48
C TYR A 25 -8.95 14.64 9.08
N LYS A 26 -9.86 15.06 8.20
CA LYS A 26 -9.95 14.55 6.82
C LYS A 26 -8.64 14.78 6.06
N ILE A 27 -8.11 16.00 6.07
CA ILE A 27 -6.86 16.34 5.38
C ILE A 27 -5.70 15.53 5.97
N TRP A 28 -5.55 15.51 7.30
CA TRP A 28 -4.47 14.78 7.98
C TRP A 28 -4.46 13.30 7.67
N SER A 29 -5.61 12.64 7.82
CA SER A 29 -5.77 11.20 7.61
C SER A 29 -5.60 10.81 6.14
N THR A 30 -6.18 11.59 5.22
CA THR A 30 -6.01 11.37 3.77
C THR A 30 -4.55 11.51 3.38
N LYS A 31 -3.91 12.62 3.77
CA LYS A 31 -2.49 12.88 3.48
C LYS A 31 -1.59 11.72 3.90
N ALA A 32 -1.73 11.29 5.16
CA ALA A 32 -0.90 10.21 5.69
C ALA A 32 -1.16 8.87 4.97
N SER A 33 -2.43 8.57 4.64
CA SER A 33 -2.79 7.37 3.89
C SER A 33 -2.23 7.38 2.46
N ARG A 34 -2.17 8.54 1.80
CA ARG A 34 -1.52 8.69 0.48
C ARG A 34 -0.03 8.39 0.54
N PHE A 35 0.69 8.90 1.54
CA PHE A 35 2.11 8.56 1.72
C PHE A 35 2.34 7.10 2.09
N ASN A 36 1.43 6.47 2.84
CA ASN A 36 1.49 5.03 3.08
C ASN A 36 1.32 4.24 1.78
N ALA A 37 0.40 4.66 0.89
CA ALA A 37 0.20 4.04 -0.42
C ALA A 37 1.44 4.16 -1.31
N ASP A 38 2.07 5.34 -1.38
CA ASP A 38 3.35 5.57 -2.05
C ASP A 38 4.41 4.56 -1.57
N LYS A 39 4.62 4.50 -0.25
CA LYS A 39 5.61 3.59 0.35
C LYS A 39 5.31 2.12 0.04
N ARG A 40 4.05 1.70 0.15
CA ARG A 40 3.62 0.32 -0.15
C ARG A 40 3.91 -0.04 -1.61
N LEU A 41 3.55 0.83 -2.55
CA LEU A 41 3.72 0.58 -3.98
C LEU A 41 5.18 0.62 -4.42
N LYS A 42 6.00 1.54 -3.89
CA LYS A 42 7.46 1.50 -4.10
C LYS A 42 8.07 0.18 -3.63
N THR A 43 7.60 -0.33 -2.49
CA THR A 43 8.06 -1.62 -1.97
C THR A 43 7.60 -2.77 -2.85
N LYS A 44 6.32 -2.79 -3.27
CA LYS A 44 5.81 -3.78 -4.23
C LYS A 44 6.59 -3.78 -5.54
N ALA A 45 6.88 -2.59 -6.10
CA ALA A 45 7.70 -2.47 -7.31
C ALA A 45 9.10 -3.07 -7.11
N LYS A 46 9.73 -2.85 -5.96
CA LYS A 46 11.04 -3.45 -5.66
C LYS A 46 10.97 -4.98 -5.64
N PHE A 47 9.99 -5.56 -4.94
CA PHE A 47 9.87 -7.01 -4.80
C PHE A 47 9.37 -7.71 -6.07
N SER A 48 8.52 -7.05 -6.85
CA SER A 48 8.17 -7.45 -8.20
C SER A 48 9.42 -7.64 -9.07
N ASN A 49 10.29 -6.62 -9.14
CA ASN A 49 11.55 -6.71 -9.89
C ASN A 49 12.48 -7.82 -9.37
N ILE A 50 12.59 -7.96 -8.04
CA ILE A 50 13.40 -9.03 -7.44
C ILE A 50 12.85 -10.41 -7.83
N SER A 51 11.53 -10.62 -7.76
CA SER A 51 10.92 -11.90 -8.11
C SER A 51 11.14 -12.26 -9.58
N LEU A 52 11.00 -11.29 -10.49
CA LEU A 52 11.33 -11.48 -11.91
C LEU A 52 12.80 -11.83 -12.13
N ALA A 53 13.72 -11.18 -11.41
CA ALA A 53 15.14 -11.51 -11.49
C ALA A 53 15.43 -12.95 -11.05
N PHE A 54 14.80 -13.43 -9.97
CA PHE A 54 14.94 -14.82 -9.53
C PHE A 54 14.35 -15.82 -10.53
N LEU A 55 13.16 -15.56 -11.06
CA LEU A 55 12.55 -16.42 -12.08
C LEU A 55 13.44 -16.51 -13.33
N SER A 56 14.01 -15.39 -13.78
CA SER A 56 14.97 -15.36 -14.89
C SER A 56 16.25 -16.15 -14.55
N ALA A 57 16.77 -16.03 -13.32
CA ALA A 57 17.93 -16.80 -12.90
C ALA A 57 17.64 -18.31 -12.89
N TYR A 58 16.48 -18.74 -12.42
CA TYR A 58 16.07 -20.15 -12.48
C TYR A 58 16.01 -20.68 -13.90
N LEU A 59 15.44 -19.90 -14.82
CA LEU A 59 15.39 -20.25 -16.23
C LEU A 59 16.79 -20.39 -16.83
N ILE A 60 17.70 -19.45 -16.55
CA ILE A 60 19.09 -19.52 -17.03
C ILE A 60 19.81 -20.75 -16.48
N ILE A 61 19.67 -21.03 -15.18
CA ILE A 61 20.29 -22.20 -14.55
C ILE A 61 19.77 -23.50 -15.18
N ALA A 62 18.45 -23.61 -15.38
CA ALA A 62 17.85 -24.78 -16.03
C ALA A 62 18.39 -24.97 -17.46
N SER A 63 18.48 -23.88 -18.23
CA SER A 63 19.05 -23.90 -19.59
C SER A 63 20.51 -24.34 -19.61
N LEU A 64 21.33 -23.87 -18.66
CA LEU A 64 22.74 -24.29 -18.57
C LEU A 64 22.88 -25.78 -18.23
N ILE A 65 22.05 -26.31 -17.32
CA ILE A 65 22.05 -27.76 -17.00
C ILE A 65 21.76 -28.59 -18.26
N SER A 66 20.82 -28.14 -19.09
CA SER A 66 20.48 -28.80 -20.36
C SER A 66 21.63 -28.75 -21.36
N VAL A 67 22.22 -27.57 -21.59
CA VAL A 67 23.27 -27.37 -22.60
C VAL A 67 24.53 -28.15 -22.28
N TYR A 68 24.92 -28.22 -21.00
CA TYR A 68 26.15 -28.88 -20.58
C TYR A 68 25.95 -30.36 -20.21
N ASN A 69 24.75 -30.92 -20.40
CA ASN A 69 24.43 -32.31 -20.07
C ASN A 69 24.92 -32.72 -18.65
N ILE A 70 24.81 -31.80 -17.68
CA ILE A 70 25.34 -31.99 -16.32
C ILE A 70 24.64 -33.14 -15.60
N ASN A 71 23.49 -33.61 -16.11
CA ASN A 71 22.71 -34.69 -15.53
C ASN A 71 22.35 -35.78 -16.56
N SER A 72 23.37 -36.52 -17.01
CA SER A 72 23.27 -37.60 -18.00
C SER A 72 22.37 -38.79 -17.63
N GLY A 73 21.79 -38.79 -16.42
CA GLY A 73 20.79 -39.77 -15.96
C GLY A 73 19.33 -39.34 -16.15
N ASN A 74 19.04 -38.03 -16.28
CA ASN A 74 17.67 -37.54 -16.49
C ASN A 74 17.38 -37.46 -17.99
N SER A 75 16.15 -37.78 -18.41
CA SER A 75 15.78 -37.59 -19.81
C SER A 75 15.83 -36.09 -20.17
N GLU A 76 16.66 -35.74 -21.14
CA GLU A 76 16.85 -34.37 -21.68
C GLU A 76 15.50 -33.67 -21.98
N ASN A 77 14.51 -34.46 -22.40
CA ASN A 77 13.13 -34.05 -22.62
C ASN A 77 12.46 -33.38 -21.40
N ILE A 78 12.74 -33.85 -20.18
CA ILE A 78 12.14 -33.30 -18.95
C ILE A 78 12.75 -31.94 -18.62
N ILE A 79 14.07 -31.77 -18.82
CA ILE A 79 14.74 -30.50 -18.60
C ILE A 79 14.23 -29.46 -19.61
N ASN A 80 14.13 -29.82 -20.89
CA ASN A 80 13.59 -28.98 -21.94
C ASN A 80 12.11 -28.59 -21.69
N TYR A 81 11.31 -29.51 -21.17
CA TYR A 81 9.94 -29.23 -20.74
C TYR A 81 9.90 -28.19 -19.61
N ILE A 82 10.73 -28.35 -18.56
CA ILE A 82 10.82 -27.41 -17.44
C ILE A 82 11.24 -26.01 -17.92
N ILE A 83 12.25 -25.91 -18.79
CA ILE A 83 12.71 -24.64 -19.38
C ILE A 83 11.55 -23.95 -20.12
N THR A 84 10.82 -24.70 -20.95
CA THR A 84 9.70 -24.16 -21.73
C THR A 84 8.58 -23.68 -20.82
N ALA A 85 8.20 -24.48 -19.81
CA ALA A 85 7.16 -24.12 -18.85
C ALA A 85 7.53 -22.88 -18.01
N LEU A 86 8.78 -22.83 -17.51
CA LEU A 86 9.28 -21.66 -16.78
C LEU A 86 9.33 -20.41 -17.66
N SER A 87 9.69 -20.53 -18.94
CA SER A 87 9.71 -19.41 -19.88
C SER A 87 8.32 -18.79 -20.08
N ILE A 88 7.29 -19.63 -20.26
CA ILE A 88 5.90 -19.18 -20.37
C ILE A 88 5.46 -18.48 -19.07
N LEU A 89 5.80 -19.05 -17.92
CA LEU A 89 5.47 -18.46 -16.62
C LEU A 89 6.14 -17.09 -16.44
N VAL A 90 7.44 -16.97 -16.75
CA VAL A 90 8.19 -15.70 -16.68
C VAL A 90 7.53 -14.65 -17.58
N LEU A 91 7.13 -15.02 -18.79
CA LEU A 91 6.45 -14.10 -19.73
C LEU A 91 5.14 -13.58 -19.16
N VAL A 92 4.25 -14.48 -18.73
CA VAL A 92 2.92 -14.11 -18.18
C VAL A 92 3.07 -13.24 -16.94
N VAL A 93 3.95 -13.62 -16.02
CA VAL A 93 4.21 -12.86 -14.80
C VAL A 93 4.78 -11.49 -15.13
N SER A 94 5.75 -11.40 -16.05
CA SER A 94 6.32 -10.13 -16.48
C SER A 94 5.26 -9.19 -17.05
N GLN A 95 4.38 -9.68 -17.93
CA GLN A 95 3.29 -8.87 -18.47
C GLN A 95 2.33 -8.38 -17.38
N PHE A 96 1.92 -9.29 -16.49
CA PHE A 96 1.02 -8.96 -15.39
C PHE A 96 1.62 -7.90 -14.46
N GLU A 97 2.89 -8.05 -14.08
CA GLU A 97 3.60 -7.14 -13.16
C GLU A 97 3.84 -5.77 -13.80
N ASN A 98 4.16 -5.71 -15.09
CA ASN A 98 4.29 -4.44 -15.82
C ASN A 98 2.96 -3.68 -15.86
N ALA A 99 1.83 -4.38 -16.07
CA ALA A 99 0.50 -3.77 -16.10
C ALA A 99 0.04 -3.13 -14.77
N GLN A 100 0.73 -3.38 -13.66
CA GLN A 100 0.37 -2.80 -12.36
C GLN A 100 0.84 -1.36 -12.18
N ASP A 101 1.79 -0.89 -12.99
CA ASP A 101 2.31 0.48 -12.97
C ASP A 101 2.68 1.00 -11.56
N TYR A 102 3.23 0.12 -10.72
CA TYR A 102 3.44 0.41 -9.29
C TYR A 102 4.25 1.70 -9.04
N LYS A 103 5.28 1.96 -9.87
CA LYS A 103 6.14 3.15 -9.72
C LYS A 103 5.38 4.44 -10.06
N LEU A 104 4.58 4.42 -11.12
CA LEU A 104 3.77 5.57 -11.53
C LEU A 104 2.68 5.85 -10.48
N ASN A 105 1.95 4.82 -10.08
CA ASN A 105 0.92 4.92 -9.04
C ASN A 105 1.49 5.42 -7.71
N ALA A 106 2.68 4.97 -7.33
CA ALA A 106 3.36 5.48 -6.13
C ALA A 106 3.65 6.98 -6.21
N ARG A 107 4.15 7.46 -7.36
CA ARG A 107 4.40 8.88 -7.60
C ARG A 107 3.10 9.69 -7.53
N ILE A 108 2.03 9.22 -8.18
CA ILE A 108 0.71 9.88 -8.14
C ILE A 108 0.23 10.06 -6.69
N PHE A 109 0.36 9.04 -5.83
CA PHE A 109 0.00 9.17 -4.42
C PHE A 109 0.95 10.06 -3.63
N HIS A 110 2.24 10.06 -3.96
CA HIS A 110 3.20 10.98 -3.37
C HIS A 110 2.83 12.43 -3.64
N ASP A 111 2.56 12.77 -4.90
CA ASP A 111 2.20 14.11 -5.35
C ASP A 111 0.88 14.57 -4.69
N CYS A 112 -0.13 13.70 -4.64
CA CYS A 112 -1.35 13.95 -3.88
C CYS A 112 -1.07 14.25 -2.39
N GLY A 113 -0.17 13.48 -1.76
CA GLY A 113 0.26 13.71 -0.39
C GLY A 113 0.94 15.08 -0.20
N LEU A 114 1.73 15.54 -1.18
CA LEU A 114 2.35 16.86 -1.16
C LEU A 114 1.31 17.98 -1.27
N GLU A 115 0.35 17.88 -2.20
CA GLU A 115 -0.73 18.86 -2.32
C GLU A 115 -1.56 18.96 -1.04
N LEU A 116 -1.91 17.82 -0.44
CA LEU A 116 -2.60 17.78 0.86
C LEU A 116 -1.74 18.33 2.00
N SER A 117 -0.40 18.26 1.90
CA SER A 117 0.51 18.83 2.89
C SER A 117 0.44 20.35 2.89
N LEU A 118 0.30 20.98 1.71
CA LEU A 118 0.11 22.43 1.60
C LEU A 118 -1.18 22.85 2.31
N LEU A 119 -2.30 22.19 2.00
CA LEU A 119 -3.59 22.49 2.65
C LEU A 119 -3.55 22.26 4.16
N TYR A 120 -2.85 21.20 4.61
CA TYR A 120 -2.66 20.94 6.03
C TYR A 120 -1.87 22.07 6.72
N ASN A 121 -0.83 22.58 6.06
CA ASN A 121 -0.01 23.66 6.59
C ASN A 121 -0.79 24.98 6.65
N ASP A 122 -1.57 25.31 5.61
CA ASP A 122 -2.47 26.47 5.61
C ASP A 122 -3.43 26.43 6.81
N LEU A 123 -4.04 25.26 7.06
CA LEU A 123 -4.92 25.05 8.21
C LEU A 123 -4.16 25.23 9.53
N ARG A 124 -2.95 24.69 9.65
CA ARG A 124 -2.12 24.83 10.86
C ARG A 124 -1.78 26.30 11.10
N VAL A 125 -1.35 27.04 10.09
CA VAL A 125 -1.06 28.47 10.15
C VAL A 125 -2.29 29.24 10.64
N PHE A 126 -3.46 28.98 10.05
CA PHE A 126 -4.71 29.62 10.48
C PHE A 126 -5.01 29.32 11.95
N LYS A 127 -4.87 28.05 12.39
CA LYS A 127 -5.18 27.66 13.78
C LYS A 127 -4.17 28.15 14.82
N THR A 128 -2.91 28.37 14.45
CA THR A 128 -1.84 28.67 15.43
C THR A 128 -1.41 30.12 15.43
N LEU A 129 -1.53 30.83 14.31
CA LEU A 129 -1.01 32.20 14.18
C LEU A 129 -2.11 33.27 14.17
N LYS A 130 -3.36 32.92 13.86
CA LYS A 130 -4.50 33.86 13.99
C LYS A 130 -5.07 33.79 15.41
N SER A 131 -4.91 34.87 16.16
CA SER A 131 -5.56 35.03 17.46
C SER A 131 -7.02 35.43 17.28
N LYS A 132 -7.95 34.63 17.82
CA LYS A 132 -9.40 34.90 17.88
C LYS A 132 -10.01 35.37 16.53
N PRO A 133 -9.93 34.57 15.46
CA PRO A 133 -10.58 34.91 14.19
C PRO A 133 -12.10 35.06 14.39
N SER A 134 -12.71 35.98 13.66
CA SER A 134 -14.17 36.15 13.64
C SER A 134 -14.86 34.92 13.02
N GLU A 135 -16.14 34.71 13.33
CA GLU A 135 -16.93 33.61 12.76
C GLU A 135 -16.94 33.65 11.21
N TYR A 136 -17.04 34.84 10.63
CA TYR A 136 -17.01 35.04 9.18
C TYR A 136 -15.66 34.64 8.56
N GLU A 137 -14.54 34.98 9.21
CA GLU A 137 -13.21 34.55 8.78
C GLU A 137 -13.06 33.03 8.82
N VAL A 138 -13.52 32.39 9.90
CA VAL A 138 -13.50 30.93 10.06
C VAL A 138 -14.32 30.26 8.97
N TYR A 139 -15.55 30.74 8.73
CA TYR A 139 -16.43 30.23 7.68
C TYR A 139 -15.77 30.34 6.30
N THR A 140 -15.28 31.52 5.95
CA THR A 140 -14.68 31.79 4.64
C THR A 140 -13.43 30.93 4.41
N PHE A 141 -12.57 30.83 5.42
CA PHE A 141 -11.38 29.98 5.37
C PHE A 141 -11.75 28.50 5.22
N ALA A 142 -12.66 28.00 6.05
CA ALA A 142 -13.06 26.59 6.02
C ALA A 142 -13.72 26.20 4.70
N LYS A 143 -14.57 27.08 4.14
CA LYS A 143 -15.20 26.88 2.83
C LYS A 143 -14.15 26.80 1.72
N ASN A 144 -13.26 27.78 1.64
CA ASN A 144 -12.20 27.81 0.61
C ASN A 144 -11.27 26.59 0.73
N LEU A 145 -10.87 26.23 1.94
CA LEU A 145 -10.01 25.07 2.18
C LEU A 145 -10.71 23.76 1.81
N SER A 146 -12.02 23.66 2.07
CA SER A 146 -12.83 22.49 1.68
C SER A 146 -12.90 22.34 0.16
N GLU A 147 -13.14 23.44 -0.58
CA GLU A 147 -13.18 23.44 -2.05
C GLU A 147 -11.82 23.03 -2.65
N LYS A 148 -10.71 23.54 -2.10
CA LYS A 148 -9.36 23.12 -2.48
C LYS A 148 -9.14 21.63 -2.20
N TYR A 149 -9.52 21.16 -1.02
CA TYR A 149 -9.42 19.75 -0.66
C TYR A 149 -10.21 18.85 -1.62
N GLN A 150 -11.44 19.22 -1.99
CA GLN A 150 -12.23 18.49 -2.99
C GLN A 150 -11.59 18.49 -4.37
N THR A 151 -10.97 19.61 -4.76
CA THR A 151 -10.23 19.70 -6.03
C THR A 151 -9.07 18.72 -6.06
N VAL A 152 -8.29 18.62 -4.98
CA VAL A 152 -7.24 17.60 -4.85
C VAL A 152 -7.86 16.20 -4.97
N LEU A 153 -8.90 15.89 -4.20
CA LEU A 153 -9.52 14.54 -4.24
C LEU A 153 -10.02 14.14 -5.63
N ARG A 154 -10.57 15.09 -6.40
CA ARG A 154 -11.05 14.83 -7.77
C ARG A 154 -9.93 14.45 -8.74
N ASN A 155 -8.72 14.93 -8.50
CA ASN A 155 -7.59 14.73 -9.41
C ASN A 155 -6.85 13.41 -9.20
N TYR A 156 -7.14 12.68 -8.11
CA TYR A 156 -6.39 11.49 -7.72
C TYR A 156 -7.30 10.29 -7.43
N GLN A 157 -6.91 9.12 -7.94
CA GLN A 157 -7.56 7.84 -7.63
C GLN A 157 -7.53 7.52 -6.12
N ASN A 158 -8.35 6.60 -5.63
CA ASN A 158 -8.34 6.20 -4.21
C ASN A 158 -7.17 5.26 -3.87
N HIS A 159 -6.68 5.36 -2.63
CA HIS A 159 -5.71 4.42 -2.07
C HIS A 159 -6.45 3.17 -1.57
N SER A 160 -5.73 2.09 -1.23
CA SER A 160 -6.41 0.89 -0.71
C SER A 160 -6.63 1.00 0.81
N PRO A 161 -7.65 0.31 1.37
CA PRO A 161 -8.00 0.46 2.79
C PRO A 161 -6.86 0.19 3.78
N ILE A 162 -5.92 -0.69 3.42
CA ILE A 162 -4.77 -0.99 4.28
C ILE A 162 -3.92 0.26 4.58
N ASP A 163 -3.85 1.22 3.66
CA ASP A 163 -3.03 2.42 3.84
C ASP A 163 -3.57 3.29 4.97
N TYR A 164 -4.90 3.32 5.13
CA TYR A 164 -5.58 3.97 6.23
C TYR A 164 -5.40 3.19 7.53
N ASP A 165 -5.51 1.86 7.50
CA ASP A 165 -5.27 1.03 8.69
C ASP A 165 -3.83 1.20 9.21
N ILE A 166 -2.85 1.32 8.31
CA ILE A 166 -1.46 1.65 8.67
C ILE A 166 -1.35 3.07 9.22
N PHE A 167 -2.09 4.04 8.69
CA PHE A 167 -2.18 5.38 9.29
C PHE A 167 -2.69 5.32 10.74
N GLN A 168 -3.73 4.52 11.01
CA GLN A 168 -4.26 4.37 12.37
C GLN A 168 -3.20 3.78 13.31
N ILE A 169 -2.47 2.76 12.86
CA ILE A 169 -1.40 2.12 13.63
C ILE A 169 -0.20 3.02 13.82
N ASN A 170 0.13 3.89 12.87
CA ASN A 170 1.23 4.84 13.04
C ASN A 170 0.86 5.97 14.02
N ASN A 171 -0.42 6.13 14.35
CA ASN A 171 -0.95 7.17 15.24
C ASN A 171 -1.69 6.59 16.44
N VAL A 172 -1.14 5.51 17.04
CA VAL A 172 -1.77 4.76 18.15
C VAL A 172 -2.24 5.67 19.28
N ASN A 173 -1.46 6.68 19.68
CA ASN A 173 -1.82 7.55 20.80
C ASN A 173 -3.13 8.30 20.57
N TYR A 174 -3.37 8.74 19.33
CA TYR A 174 -4.64 9.38 18.95
C TYR A 174 -5.77 8.34 18.89
N PHE A 175 -5.54 7.20 18.23
CA PHE A 175 -6.59 6.20 18.05
C PHE A 175 -6.93 5.41 19.33
N LYS A 176 -6.05 5.39 20.34
CA LYS A 176 -6.36 4.84 21.67
C LYS A 176 -7.49 5.60 22.35
N THR A 177 -7.64 6.90 22.11
CA THR A 177 -8.68 7.71 22.74
C THR A 177 -9.99 7.68 21.94
N VAL A 178 -9.90 7.79 20.61
CA VAL A 178 -11.10 7.90 19.76
C VAL A 178 -11.63 6.55 19.25
N ALA A 179 -10.80 5.51 19.18
CA ALA A 179 -11.17 4.20 18.62
C ALA A 179 -10.26 3.06 19.15
N PRO A 180 -10.24 2.81 20.47
CA PRO A 180 -9.32 1.87 21.11
C PRO A 180 -9.38 0.46 20.51
N GLU A 181 -10.54 0.03 20.02
CA GLU A 181 -10.76 -1.26 19.38
C GLU A 181 -9.90 -1.45 18.12
N LYS A 182 -9.58 -0.36 17.41
CA LYS A 182 -8.77 -0.37 16.18
C LYS A 182 -7.27 -0.51 16.47
N VAL A 183 -6.81 -0.21 17.68
CA VAL A 183 -5.38 -0.21 18.02
C VAL A 183 -5.03 -1.17 19.16
N THR A 184 -5.86 -2.20 19.35
CA THR A 184 -5.50 -3.33 20.22
C THR A 184 -4.24 -4.05 19.70
N PRO A 185 -3.39 -4.65 20.57
CA PRO A 185 -2.20 -5.38 20.13
C PRO A 185 -2.51 -6.48 19.10
N LYS A 186 -3.65 -7.17 19.27
CA LYS A 186 -4.15 -8.18 18.33
C LYS A 186 -4.47 -7.57 16.96
N ASN A 187 -5.18 -6.44 16.92
CA ASN A 187 -5.51 -5.79 15.64
C ASN A 187 -4.27 -5.23 14.95
N ILE A 188 -3.35 -4.61 15.70
CA ILE A 188 -2.07 -4.13 15.16
C ILE A 188 -1.31 -5.27 14.48
N LYS A 189 -1.17 -6.42 15.15
CA LYS A 189 -0.48 -7.60 14.57
C LYS A 189 -1.21 -8.11 13.33
N LYS A 190 -2.55 -8.16 13.35
CA LYS A 190 -3.38 -8.59 12.21
C LYS A 190 -3.15 -7.69 10.98
N VAL A 191 -3.23 -6.37 11.17
CA VAL A 191 -3.05 -5.40 10.09
C VAL A 191 -1.63 -5.44 9.55
N LYS A 192 -0.60 -5.47 10.42
CA LYS A 192 0.80 -5.60 9.98
C LYS A 192 1.03 -6.87 9.17
N ARG A 193 0.46 -8.02 9.59
CA ARG A 193 0.54 -9.28 8.84
C ARG A 193 -0.12 -9.16 7.47
N ARG A 194 -1.32 -8.56 7.39
CA ARG A 194 -2.01 -8.34 6.11
C ARG A 194 -1.22 -7.40 5.20
N TYR A 195 -0.68 -6.30 5.74
CA TYR A 195 0.17 -5.37 4.99
C TYR A 195 1.42 -6.06 4.44
N SER A 196 2.11 -6.85 5.27
CA SER A 196 3.24 -7.66 4.81
C SER A 196 2.84 -8.67 3.74
N TRP A 197 1.69 -9.33 3.88
CA TRP A 197 1.21 -10.28 2.86
C TRP A 197 0.90 -9.60 1.53
N GLU A 198 0.23 -8.45 1.54
CA GLU A 198 -0.06 -7.68 0.32
C GLU A 198 1.20 -7.19 -0.42
N ILE A 199 2.30 -7.00 0.31
CA ILE A 199 3.58 -6.58 -0.27
C ILE A 199 4.43 -7.76 -0.70
N TYR A 200 4.57 -8.78 0.15
CA TYR A 200 5.59 -9.82 -0.02
C TYR A 200 5.00 -11.19 -0.38
N GLY A 201 3.75 -11.47 -0.01
CA GLY A 201 3.18 -12.82 -0.04
C GLY A 201 3.27 -13.47 -1.42
N TRP A 202 2.75 -12.78 -2.45
CA TRP A 202 2.77 -13.27 -3.83
C TRP A 202 4.19 -13.46 -4.38
N TYR A 203 5.09 -12.50 -4.13
CA TYR A 203 6.48 -12.59 -4.60
C TYR A 203 7.28 -13.67 -3.87
N SER A 204 7.03 -13.90 -2.59
CA SER A 204 7.62 -15.02 -1.86
C SER A 204 7.18 -16.35 -2.47
N VAL A 205 5.91 -16.49 -2.87
CA VAL A 205 5.43 -17.69 -3.59
C VAL A 205 6.15 -17.84 -4.93
N MET A 206 6.31 -16.76 -5.69
CA MET A 206 7.03 -16.79 -6.97
C MET A 206 8.50 -17.19 -6.84
N ILE A 207 9.15 -16.84 -5.73
CA ILE A 207 10.57 -17.19 -5.51
C ILE A 207 10.69 -18.63 -4.98
N ILE A 208 9.82 -19.05 -4.07
CA ILE A 208 9.96 -20.32 -3.35
C ILE A 208 9.30 -21.49 -4.07
N LEU A 209 8.17 -21.28 -4.74
CA LEU A 209 7.41 -22.37 -5.36
C LEU A 209 8.14 -23.02 -6.55
N PRO A 210 8.76 -22.28 -7.49
CA PRO A 210 9.47 -22.90 -8.61
C PRO A 210 10.57 -23.89 -8.21
N PRO A 211 11.53 -23.56 -7.31
CA PRO A 211 12.55 -24.54 -6.93
C PRO A 211 11.96 -25.76 -6.22
N ILE A 212 10.89 -25.61 -5.43
CA ILE A 212 10.19 -26.75 -4.82
C ILE A 212 9.58 -27.67 -5.88
N LEU A 213 8.90 -27.11 -6.89
CA LEU A 213 8.32 -27.89 -7.98
C LEU A 213 9.38 -28.60 -8.81
N ILE A 214 10.48 -27.91 -9.13
CA ILE A 214 11.60 -28.50 -9.88
C ILE A 214 12.20 -29.68 -9.11
N LEU A 215 12.49 -29.50 -7.81
CA LEU A 215 13.02 -30.56 -6.96
C LEU A 215 12.05 -31.74 -6.85
N GLY A 216 10.75 -31.47 -6.70
CA GLY A 216 9.71 -32.50 -6.67
C GLY A 216 9.64 -33.32 -7.97
N ILE A 217 9.73 -32.67 -9.13
CA ILE A 217 9.76 -33.36 -10.43
C ILE A 217 11.01 -34.23 -10.54
N ILE A 218 12.18 -33.71 -10.16
CA ILE A 218 13.44 -34.49 -10.19
C ILE A 218 13.34 -35.74 -9.31
N LEU A 219 12.74 -35.63 -8.11
CA LEU A 219 12.58 -36.78 -7.19
C LEU A 219 11.57 -37.83 -7.67
N ILE A 220 10.57 -37.46 -8.47
CA ILE A 220 9.58 -38.41 -9.02
C ILE A 220 10.14 -39.15 -10.24
N VAL A 221 11.05 -38.50 -10.97
CA VAL A 221 11.60 -39.00 -12.23
C VAL A 221 12.83 -39.90 -12.00
N ASN A 222 13.55 -39.71 -10.89
CA ASN A 222 14.63 -40.57 -10.43
C ASN A 222 14.11 -41.80 -9.67
#